data_AF-A0A382G9N8-F1
#
_entry.id   AF-A0A382G9N8-F1
#
_cell.length_a   1.000
_cell.length_b   1.000
_cell.length_c   1.000
_cell.angle_alpha   90.00
_cell.angle_beta   90.00
_cell.angle_gamma   90.00
#
_symmetry.space_group_name_H-M   'P 1'
#
loop_
_entity.id
_entity.type
_entity.pdbx_description
1 polymer ?
#
loop_
_entity_poly.entity_id
_entity_poly.type
_entity_poly.pdbx_seq_one_letter_code
_entity_poly.pdbx_strand_id
1 'polypeptide(L)'
;MERIQKYLSHLQNVLDMLSLRDVREVVDMVMSAYENDKQIFAIGNGGSASTASHIGCDLGKGTISVPGGGSIPARKRFRAISLTDNVATMTAWSNDTSYDDIFVEQLKNLVNPGDLIIGIS
;
A
#
# COMPACT_ATOMS: atom_id res chain seq x y z
N MET A 1 -28.19 18.15 6.67
CA MET A 1 -27.07 19.04 7.06
C MET A 1 -26.32 18.53 8.29
N GLU A 2 -27.00 18.15 9.38
CA GLU A 2 -26.37 17.65 10.61
C GLU A 2 -25.39 16.47 10.41
N ARG A 3 -25.77 15.44 9.63
CA ARG A 3 -24.88 14.29 9.35
C ARG A 3 -23.57 14.69 8.65
N ILE A 4 -23.63 15.68 7.75
CA ILE A 4 -22.45 16.18 7.03
C ILE A 4 -21.53 16.90 8.00
N GLN A 5 -22.09 17.78 8.83
CA GLN A 5 -21.31 18.51 9.83
C GLN A 5 -20.66 17.56 10.84
N LYS A 6 -21.37 16.54 11.30
CA LYS A 6 -20.83 15.48 12.16
C LYS A 6 -19.66 14.73 11.51
N TYR A 7 -19.78 14.38 10.23
CA TYR A 7 -18.70 13.73 9.49
C TYR A 7 -17.46 14.63 9.38
N LEU A 8 -17.65 15.90 9.01
CA LEU A 8 -16.54 16.85 8.86
C LEU A 8 -15.82 17.11 10.20
N SER A 9 -16.55 17.30 11.28
CA SER A 9 -15.95 17.46 12.62
C SER A 9 -15.23 16.20 13.07
N HIS A 10 -15.77 15.02 12.77
CA HIS A 10 -15.08 13.77 13.08
C HIS A 10 -13.77 13.63 12.28
N LEU A 11 -13.79 13.95 10.98
CA LEU A 11 -12.60 13.92 10.14
C LEU A 11 -11.51 14.88 10.66
N GLN A 12 -11.87 16.11 11.05
CA GLN A 12 -10.94 17.06 11.65
C GLN A 12 -10.29 16.49 12.91
N ASN A 13 -11.09 15.95 13.83
CA ASN A 13 -10.57 15.35 15.06
C ASN A 13 -9.61 14.20 14.77
N VAL A 14 -9.92 13.34 13.78
CA VAL A 14 -9.04 12.24 13.38
C VAL A 14 -7.71 12.76 12.81
N LEU A 15 -7.75 13.81 11.99
CA LEU A 15 -6.54 14.44 11.45
C LEU A 15 -5.69 15.10 12.55
N ASP A 16 -6.33 15.72 13.53
CA ASP A 16 -5.63 16.36 14.66
C ASP A 16 -4.93 15.34 15.58
N MET A 17 -5.46 14.12 15.65
CA MET A 17 -4.85 13.01 16.40
C MET A 17 -3.70 12.32 15.64
N LEU A 18 -3.48 12.66 14.36
CA LEU A 18 -2.47 11.99 13.55
C LEU A 18 -1.06 12.38 14.01
N SER A 19 -0.27 11.37 14.39
CA SER A 19 1.14 11.57 14.74
C SER A 19 1.97 11.88 13.49
N LEU A 20 2.44 13.12 13.37
CA LEU A 20 3.37 13.51 12.30
C LEU A 20 4.69 12.72 12.34
N ARG A 21 5.06 12.24 13.52
CA ARG A 21 6.21 11.37 13.70
C ARG A 21 5.97 10.02 13.02
N ASP A 22 4.84 9.38 13.29
CA ASP A 22 4.51 8.05 12.74
C ASP A 22 4.36 8.14 11.22
N VAL A 23 3.77 9.23 10.71
CA VAL A 23 3.71 9.51 9.28
C VAL A 23 5.11 9.60 8.67
N ARG A 24 6.04 10.31 9.31
CA ARG A 24 7.43 10.37 8.85
C ARG A 24 8.11 9.01 8.89
N GLU A 25 7.92 8.22 9.94
CA GLU A 25 8.48 6.87 10.05
C GLU A 25 7.98 5.97 8.89
N VAL A 26 6.69 6.04 8.53
CA VAL A 26 6.14 5.32 7.36
C VAL A 26 6.77 5.79 6.05
N VAL A 27 6.92 7.10 5.86
CA VAL A 27 7.57 7.67 4.67
C VAL A 27 9.02 7.18 4.57
N ASP A 28 9.77 7.21 5.67
CA ASP A 28 11.17 6.79 5.71
C ASP A 28 11.31 5.29 5.40
N MET A 29 10.40 4.44 5.89
CA MET A 29 10.36 3.01 5.53
C MET A 29 10.11 2.79 4.03
N VAL A 30 9.13 3.50 3.46
CA VAL A 30 8.80 3.40 2.02
C VAL A 30 9.98 3.89 1.15
N MET A 31 10.61 5.00 1.52
CA MET A 31 11.76 5.54 0.80
C MET A 31 12.99 4.65 0.93
N SER A 32 13.24 4.07 2.10
CA SER A 32 14.33 3.10 2.29
C SER A 32 14.14 1.87 1.41
N ALA A 33 12.91 1.32 1.34
CA ALA A 33 12.62 0.21 0.44
C ALA A 33 12.91 0.58 -1.03
N TYR A 34 12.48 1.77 -1.45
CA TYR A 34 12.77 2.29 -2.78
C TYR A 34 14.26 2.46 -3.06
N GLU A 35 15.02 3.08 -2.17
CA GLU A 35 16.46 3.31 -2.34
C GLU A 35 17.23 1.99 -2.44
N ASN A 36 16.84 1.00 -1.65
CA ASN A 36 17.50 -0.31 -1.56
C ASN A 36 16.97 -1.38 -2.53
N ASP A 37 16.12 -1.00 -3.50
CA ASP A 37 15.52 -1.89 -4.52
C ASP A 37 14.68 -3.03 -3.93
N LYS A 38 14.02 -2.74 -2.80
CA LYS A 38 13.15 -3.66 -2.10
C LYS A 38 11.73 -3.56 -2.62
N GLN A 39 11.01 -4.67 -2.50
CA GLN A 39 9.62 -4.77 -2.92
C GLN A 39 8.69 -4.31 -1.80
N ILE A 40 7.63 -3.58 -2.18
CA ILE A 40 6.56 -3.14 -1.31
C ILE A 40 5.33 -3.99 -1.63
N PHE A 41 4.78 -4.64 -0.62
CA PHE A 41 3.55 -5.41 -0.71
C PHE A 41 2.45 -4.68 0.03
N ALA A 42 1.28 -4.51 -0.58
CA ALA A 42 0.10 -3.97 0.08
C ALA A 42 -0.96 -5.07 0.29
N ILE A 43 -1.55 -5.11 1.47
CA ILE A 43 -2.60 -6.07 1.83
C ILE A 43 -3.73 -5.38 2.59
N GLY A 44 -4.94 -5.93 2.50
CA GLY A 44 -6.11 -5.44 3.20
C GLY A 44 -7.38 -6.16 2.75
N ASN A 45 -8.46 -6.03 3.52
CA ASN A 45 -9.75 -6.66 3.23
C ASN A 45 -10.84 -5.61 3.00
N GLY A 46 -11.84 -5.92 2.16
CA GLY A 46 -12.95 -5.01 1.87
C GLY A 46 -12.47 -3.67 1.27
N GLY A 47 -12.91 -2.53 1.85
CA GLY A 47 -12.45 -1.21 1.39
C GLY A 47 -10.94 -0.99 1.54
N SER A 48 -10.32 -1.65 2.52
CA SER A 48 -8.86 -1.67 2.69
C SER A 48 -8.17 -2.44 1.57
N ALA A 49 -8.82 -3.46 0.99
CA ALA A 49 -8.31 -4.16 -0.20
C ALA A 49 -8.22 -3.21 -1.39
N SER A 50 -9.28 -2.40 -1.63
CA SER A 50 -9.26 -1.38 -2.68
C SER A 50 -8.17 -0.32 -2.45
N THR A 51 -7.93 0.04 -1.18
CA THR A 51 -6.85 0.97 -0.82
C THR A 51 -5.47 0.35 -1.08
N ALA A 52 -5.27 -0.93 -0.74
CA ALA A 52 -4.05 -1.68 -1.02
C ALA A 52 -3.76 -1.76 -2.53
N SER A 53 -4.77 -2.09 -3.34
CA SER A 53 -4.69 -2.06 -4.81
C SER A 53 -4.31 -0.66 -5.33
N HIS A 54 -4.93 0.39 -4.77
CA HIS A 54 -4.64 1.77 -5.15
C HIS A 54 -3.21 2.19 -4.78
N ILE A 55 -2.69 1.79 -3.62
CA ILE A 55 -1.27 2.01 -3.25
C ILE A 55 -0.33 1.39 -4.29
N GLY A 56 -0.63 0.16 -4.75
CA GLY A 56 0.13 -0.48 -5.83
C GLY A 56 0.15 0.37 -7.12
N CYS A 57 -0.99 0.94 -7.49
CA CYS A 57 -1.12 1.86 -8.63
C CYS A 57 -0.34 3.16 -8.43
N ASP A 58 -0.50 3.82 -7.29
CA ASP A 58 0.13 5.11 -7.01
C ASP A 58 1.65 5.00 -6.97
N LEU A 59 2.20 3.98 -6.30
CA LEU A 59 3.64 3.74 -6.26
C LEU A 59 4.18 3.27 -7.63
N GLY A 60 3.46 2.37 -8.32
CA GLY A 60 3.92 1.81 -9.59
C GLY A 60 3.86 2.79 -10.77
N LYS A 61 2.84 3.65 -10.82
CA LYS A 61 2.59 4.60 -11.91
C LYS A 61 2.64 6.05 -11.46
N GLY A 62 2.02 6.38 -10.33
CA GLY A 62 1.80 7.75 -9.87
C GLY A 62 3.09 8.53 -9.57
N THR A 63 4.16 7.84 -9.20
CA THR A 63 5.46 8.46 -8.86
C THR A 63 6.41 8.62 -10.05
N ILE A 64 6.06 8.16 -11.26
CA ILE A 64 6.92 8.27 -12.43
C ILE A 64 6.93 9.72 -12.94
N SER A 65 8.09 10.39 -12.91
CA SER A 65 8.27 11.69 -13.57
C SER A 65 8.38 11.51 -15.10
N VAL A 66 7.55 12.22 -15.85
CA VAL A 66 7.56 12.21 -17.33
C VAL A 66 8.62 13.19 -17.88
N PRO A 67 9.39 12.80 -18.91
CA PRO A 67 10.27 13.73 -19.62
C PRO A 67 9.44 14.88 -20.23
N GLY A 68 9.83 16.13 -19.94
CA GLY A 68 9.21 17.34 -20.51
C GLY A 68 8.39 18.21 -19.54
N GLY A 69 8.18 17.78 -18.30
CA GLY A 69 7.47 18.55 -17.26
C GLY A 69 8.30 18.96 -16.05
N GLY A 70 9.61 18.67 -16.03
CA GLY A 70 10.49 18.96 -14.91
C GLY A 70 11.81 18.21 -15.04
N SER A 71 12.89 18.84 -14.60
CA SER A 71 14.31 18.56 -14.88
C SER A 71 14.88 17.35 -14.12
N ILE A 72 14.25 16.18 -14.21
CA ILE A 72 14.70 14.98 -13.46
C ILE A 72 14.86 13.78 -14.42
N PRO A 73 16.06 13.17 -14.52
CA PRO A 73 16.30 11.97 -15.33
C PRO A 73 15.43 10.80 -14.89
N ALA A 74 15.23 9.82 -15.78
CA ALA A 74 14.41 8.63 -15.56
C ALA A 74 14.69 8.00 -14.17
N ARG A 75 13.80 8.27 -13.21
CA ARG A 75 13.96 7.76 -11.85
C ARG A 75 13.72 6.26 -11.82
N LYS A 76 14.44 5.59 -10.92
CA LYS A 76 14.13 4.24 -10.44
C LYS A 76 12.63 4.18 -10.14
N ARG A 77 12.00 3.03 -10.40
CA ARG A 77 10.57 2.82 -10.14
C ARG A 77 10.40 2.10 -8.82
N PHE A 78 9.31 2.40 -8.10
CA PHE A 78 8.92 1.54 -6.99
C PHE A 78 8.57 0.17 -7.52
N ARG A 79 8.99 -0.86 -6.77
CA ARG A 79 8.55 -2.23 -6.95
C ARG A 79 7.41 -2.45 -5.98
N ALA A 80 6.18 -2.16 -6.41
CA ALA A 80 5.01 -2.27 -5.55
C ALA A 80 3.98 -3.22 -6.16
N ILE A 81 3.45 -4.14 -5.36
CA ILE A 81 2.34 -5.01 -5.75
C ILE A 81 1.31 -5.08 -4.63
N SER A 82 0.02 -5.15 -4.98
CA SER A 82 -1.02 -5.51 -4.04
C SER A 82 -1.28 -7.01 -4.11
N LEU A 83 -1.44 -7.67 -2.97
CA LEU A 83 -1.80 -9.10 -2.91
C LEU A 83 -3.32 -9.33 -2.89
N THR A 84 -4.09 -8.26 -3.13
CA THR A 84 -5.56 -8.25 -3.14
C THR A 84 -6.16 -8.33 -4.54
N ASP A 85 -5.34 -8.29 -5.60
CA ASP A 85 -5.82 -8.13 -6.98
C ASP A 85 -5.98 -9.46 -7.73
N ASN A 86 -5.15 -10.45 -7.41
CA ASN A 86 -5.22 -11.75 -8.08
C ASN A 86 -6.32 -12.62 -7.45
N VAL A 87 -7.54 -12.42 -7.95
CA VAL A 87 -8.73 -13.15 -7.49
C VAL A 87 -8.51 -14.66 -7.51
N ALA A 88 -7.94 -15.21 -8.57
CA ALA A 88 -7.72 -16.65 -8.69
C ALA A 88 -6.84 -17.19 -7.54
N THR A 89 -5.73 -16.49 -7.23
CA THR A 89 -4.84 -16.86 -6.13
C THR A 89 -5.52 -16.72 -4.78
N MET A 90 -6.24 -15.62 -4.54
CA MET A 90 -6.96 -15.42 -3.28
C MET A 90 -8.04 -16.47 -3.06
N THR A 91 -8.84 -16.77 -4.09
CA THR A 91 -9.92 -17.76 -3.97
C THR A 91 -9.40 -19.18 -3.86
N ALA A 92 -8.27 -19.52 -4.49
CA ALA A 92 -7.63 -20.82 -4.33
C ALA A 92 -7.18 -21.04 -2.88
N TRP A 93 -6.42 -20.10 -2.30
CA TRP A 93 -6.00 -20.22 -0.90
C TRP A 93 -7.18 -20.22 0.07
N SER A 94 -8.17 -19.35 -0.15
CA SER A 94 -9.36 -19.29 0.69
C SER A 94 -10.19 -20.57 0.64
N ASN A 95 -10.30 -21.22 -0.53
CA ASN A 95 -11.13 -22.41 -0.74
C ASN A 95 -10.41 -23.69 -0.32
N ASP A 96 -9.16 -23.84 -0.75
CA ASP A 96 -8.41 -25.09 -0.63
C ASP A 96 -7.71 -25.19 0.74
N THR A 97 -7.55 -24.09 1.46
CA THR A 97 -6.83 -24.05 2.75
C THR A 97 -7.57 -23.23 3.81
N SER A 98 -7.48 -21.89 3.75
CA SER A 98 -8.14 -20.98 4.69
C SER A 98 -8.10 -19.56 4.15
N TYR A 99 -9.13 -18.75 4.47
CA TYR A 99 -9.09 -17.32 4.18
C TYR A 99 -7.95 -16.60 4.92
N ASP A 100 -7.54 -17.11 6.09
CA ASP A 100 -6.43 -16.54 6.87
C ASP A 100 -5.08 -16.64 6.13
N ASP A 101 -4.97 -17.55 5.17
CA ASP A 101 -3.73 -17.85 4.47
C ASP A 101 -3.54 -17.06 3.17
N ILE A 102 -4.56 -16.30 2.73
CA ILE A 102 -4.61 -15.68 1.41
C ILE A 102 -3.44 -14.73 1.13
N PHE A 103 -2.89 -14.06 2.15
CA PHE A 103 -1.76 -13.15 1.99
C PHE A 103 -0.42 -13.82 2.30
N VAL A 104 -0.35 -14.60 3.38
CA VAL A 104 0.91 -15.18 3.85
C VAL A 104 1.49 -16.18 2.84
N GLU A 105 0.65 -16.97 2.18
CA GLU A 105 1.12 -17.95 1.19
C GLU A 105 1.60 -17.27 -0.10
N GLN A 106 0.98 -16.15 -0.49
CA GLN A 106 1.50 -15.31 -1.57
C GLN A 106 2.86 -14.70 -1.19
N LEU A 107 3.00 -14.21 0.05
CA LEU A 107 4.25 -13.64 0.54
C LEU A 107 5.38 -14.66 0.58
N LYS A 108 5.13 -15.90 1.03
CA LYS A 108 6.16 -16.97 1.05
C LYS A 108 6.85 -17.18 -0.30
N ASN A 109 6.14 -16.94 -1.40
CA ASN A 109 6.68 -17.08 -2.76
C ASN A 109 7.46 -15.85 -3.24
N LEU A 110 7.17 -14.67 -2.70
CA LEU A 110 7.57 -13.39 -3.30
C LEU A 110 8.49 -12.55 -2.42
N VAL A 111 8.37 -12.65 -1.10
CA VAL A 111 9.02 -11.76 -0.14
C VAL A 111 10.50 -12.10 0.05
N ASN A 112 11.34 -11.08 0.10
CA ASN A 112 12.77 -11.19 0.39
C ASN A 112 13.13 -10.38 1.65
N PRO A 113 14.27 -10.68 2.31
CA PRO A 113 14.77 -9.86 3.39
C PRO A 113 14.92 -8.38 3.01
N GLY A 114 14.31 -7.51 3.81
CA GLY A 114 14.28 -6.06 3.61
C GLY A 114 13.11 -5.54 2.77
N ASP A 115 12.26 -6.41 2.24
CA ASP A 115 10.99 -6.00 1.65
C ASP A 115 10.04 -5.41 2.71
N LEU A 116 9.13 -4.55 2.27
CA LEU A 116 8.17 -3.84 3.11
C LEU A 116 6.76 -4.37 2.87
N ILE A 117 6.02 -4.63 3.95
CA ILE A 117 4.60 -5.01 3.88
C ILE A 117 3.78 -3.90 4.54
N ILE A 118 2.77 -3.40 3.82
CA ILE A 118 1.79 -2.42 4.28
C ILE A 118 0.45 -3.14 4.46
N GLY A 119 0.06 -3.34 5.72
CA GLY A 119 -1.26 -3.88 6.07
C GLY A 119 -2.26 -2.77 6.39
N ILE A 120 -3.44 -2.82 5.78
CA ILE A 120 -4.52 -1.86 6.01
C ILE A 120 -5.73 -2.58 6.60
N SER A 121 -6.17 -2.14 7.78
CA SER A 121 -7.26 -2.75 8.56
C SER A 121 -8.12 -1.70 9.27
#